data_AF-A0A6G1LHJ0-F1
#
_entry.id   AF-A0A6G1LHJ0-F1
#
_cell.length_a   1.000
_cell.length_b   1.000
_cell.length_c   1.000
_cell.angle_alpha   90.00
_cell.angle_beta   90.00
_cell.angle_gamma   90.00
#
_symmetry.space_group_name_H-M   'P 1'
#
loop_
_entity.id
_entity.type
_entity.pdbx_description
1 polymer ?
#
loop_
_entity_poly.entity_id
_entity_poly.type
_entity_poly.pdbx_seq_one_letter_code
_entity_poly.pdbx_strand_id
1 'polypeptide(L)'
;MQFTGHLTYLLYAASIALAIPLEKRSGTSYSGSTTANDVENGVCADVTFIFARGSTESGNMGNSVGPALAQKLISTLGADKMAIQGVTYTASIESNVEMGSGGGPVMKQLADKALSACSDTKIVLSGYSQGAMVVHYAVKTSGLSPDDITAVALYGDPEDGTSVGSLPSSKLKEFCGKHSVCMRNCTFR
;
A
#
# COMPACT_ATOMS: atom_id res chain seq x y z
N MET A 1 54.96 43.48 41.26
CA MET A 1 53.76 43.35 40.39
C MET A 1 53.93 42.12 39.52
N GLN A 2 53.29 41.00 39.89
CA GLN A 2 53.23 39.79 39.07
C GLN A 2 51.75 39.44 38.91
N PHE A 3 51.25 39.49 37.68
CA PHE A 3 49.92 39.05 37.29
C PHE A 3 50.04 37.65 36.71
N THR A 4 49.60 36.63 37.46
CA THR A 4 49.40 35.26 36.97
C THR A 4 48.00 35.17 36.35
N GLY A 5 47.92 35.01 35.03
CA GLY A 5 46.68 34.73 34.32
C GLY A 5 46.34 33.24 34.35
N HIS A 6 45.18 32.89 34.91
CA HIS A 6 44.60 31.56 34.79
C HIS A 6 43.76 31.47 33.52
N LEU A 7 44.21 30.65 32.57
CA LEU A 7 43.50 30.34 31.34
C LEU A 7 42.56 29.14 31.61
N THR A 8 41.28 29.40 31.84
CA THR A 8 40.26 28.36 31.99
C THR A 8 39.83 27.84 30.61
N TYR A 9 40.23 26.61 30.30
CA TYR A 9 39.73 25.88 29.13
C TYR A 9 38.32 25.35 29.41
N LEU A 10 37.31 25.91 28.73
CA LEU A 10 35.96 25.38 28.67
C LEU A 10 35.93 24.17 27.71
N LEU A 11 35.81 22.97 28.26
CA LEU A 11 35.54 21.74 27.50
C LEU A 11 34.08 21.75 27.02
N TYR A 12 33.88 21.94 25.72
CA TYR A 12 32.57 21.76 25.08
C TYR A 12 32.35 20.26 24.82
N ALA A 13 31.54 19.60 25.64
CA ALA A 13 31.09 18.25 25.36
C ALA A 13 29.89 18.32 24.40
N ALA A 14 30.14 18.20 23.09
CA ALA A 14 29.08 18.01 22.10
C ALA A 14 28.50 16.60 22.27
N SER A 15 27.31 16.52 22.88
CA SER A 15 26.55 15.28 22.95
C SER A 15 25.99 14.96 21.56
N ILE A 16 26.58 14.01 20.86
CA ILE A 16 26.01 13.47 19.62
C ILE A 16 24.88 12.52 20.06
N ALA A 17 23.67 13.06 20.22
CA ALA A 17 22.48 12.24 20.32
C ALA A 17 22.23 11.62 18.94
N LEU A 18 22.64 10.36 18.76
CA LEU A 18 22.14 9.53 17.66
C LEU A 18 20.67 9.27 17.95
N ALA A 19 19.78 10.12 17.43
CA ALA A 19 18.37 9.82 17.34
C ALA A 19 18.21 8.64 16.38
N ILE A 20 18.24 7.42 16.91
CA ILE A 20 17.72 6.27 16.19
C ILE A 20 16.21 6.51 16.16
N PRO A 21 15.55 6.68 15.01
CA PRO A 21 14.10 6.59 15.00
C PRO A 21 13.76 5.19 15.48
N LEU A 22 13.22 5.10 16.69
CA LEU A 22 12.54 3.90 17.17
C LEU A 22 11.23 3.83 16.35
N GLU A 23 11.34 3.39 15.10
CA GLU A 23 10.23 2.85 14.33
C GLU A 23 9.81 1.58 15.06
N LYS A 24 9.04 1.75 16.12
CA LYS A 24 8.48 0.64 16.86
C LYS A 24 7.50 -0.03 15.89
N ARG A 25 7.98 -1.05 15.15
CA ARG A 25 7.13 -1.90 14.30
C ARG A 25 5.98 -2.38 15.17
N SER A 26 4.84 -1.75 14.97
CA SER A 26 3.63 -1.97 15.74
C SER A 26 2.67 -2.50 14.71
N GLY A 27 2.74 -3.80 14.44
CA GLY A 27 1.90 -4.39 13.40
C GLY A 27 0.41 -4.14 13.63
N THR A 28 -0.38 -4.48 12.63
CA THR A 28 -1.78 -4.10 12.52
C THR A 28 -2.65 -4.54 13.71
N SER A 29 -3.61 -3.70 14.07
CA SER A 29 -4.74 -4.07 14.94
C SER A 29 -5.99 -4.47 14.14
N TYR A 30 -5.89 -4.51 12.81
CA TYR A 30 -6.99 -4.81 11.91
C TYR A 30 -7.52 -6.23 12.13
N SER A 31 -8.83 -6.35 12.27
CA SER A 31 -9.54 -7.59 12.57
C SER A 31 -10.73 -7.86 11.63
N GLY A 32 -10.68 -7.35 10.40
CA GLY A 32 -11.71 -7.56 9.38
C GLY A 32 -12.72 -6.42 9.20
N SER A 33 -12.40 -5.21 9.65
CA SER A 33 -13.22 -4.00 9.45
C SER A 33 -13.37 -3.63 7.97
N THR A 34 -14.41 -2.89 7.61
CA THR A 34 -14.56 -2.31 6.26
C THR A 34 -13.62 -1.13 6.01
N THR A 35 -12.88 -0.69 7.04
CA THR A 35 -11.91 0.41 6.97
C THR A 35 -10.59 -0.01 7.62
N ALA A 36 -9.47 0.31 6.98
CA ALA A 36 -8.11 0.14 7.50
C ALA A 36 -7.22 1.31 7.08
N ASN A 37 -6.46 1.87 8.03
CA ASN A 37 -5.72 3.13 7.87
C ASN A 37 -4.30 3.05 8.45
N ASP A 38 -3.68 1.86 8.45
CA ASP A 38 -2.40 1.65 9.13
C ASP A 38 -1.28 2.53 8.59
N VAL A 39 -1.15 2.65 7.26
CA VAL A 39 -0.15 3.54 6.64
C VAL A 39 -0.44 4.99 6.97
N GLU A 40 -1.71 5.39 6.99
CA GLU A 40 -2.09 6.75 7.37
C GLU A 40 -1.72 7.06 8.82
N ASN A 41 -1.90 6.09 9.71
CA ASN A 41 -1.62 6.16 11.15
C ASN A 41 -0.13 5.93 11.50
N GLY A 42 0.74 5.72 10.51
CA GLY A 42 2.18 5.55 10.73
C GLY A 42 2.58 4.18 11.28
N VAL A 43 1.76 3.15 11.07
CA VAL A 43 2.09 1.77 11.41
C VAL A 43 3.17 1.25 10.45
N CYS A 44 4.32 0.88 11.02
CA CYS A 44 5.38 0.17 10.29
C CYS A 44 5.36 -1.32 10.58
N ALA A 45 5.54 -2.10 9.51
CA ALA A 45 5.56 -3.55 9.54
C ALA A 45 6.49 -4.09 8.44
N ASP A 46 6.74 -5.40 8.47
CA ASP A 46 7.59 -6.08 7.47
C ASP A 46 6.91 -6.09 6.09
N VAL A 47 5.58 -6.16 6.07
CA VAL A 47 4.74 -6.16 4.87
C VAL A 47 3.64 -5.11 5.00
N THR A 48 3.49 -4.27 3.99
CA THR A 48 2.37 -3.33 3.87
C THR A 48 1.45 -3.79 2.77
N PHE A 49 0.21 -4.13 3.13
CA PHE A 49 -0.84 -4.52 2.22
C PHE A 49 -1.76 -3.33 1.94
N ILE A 50 -1.83 -2.90 0.68
CA ILE A 50 -2.68 -1.80 0.22
C ILE A 50 -3.76 -2.36 -0.70
N PHE A 51 -5.03 -2.13 -0.35
CA PHE A 51 -6.17 -2.70 -1.04
C PHE A 51 -7.12 -1.63 -1.59
N ALA A 52 -7.55 -1.78 -2.85
CA ALA A 52 -8.65 -1.01 -3.42
C ALA A 52 -9.91 -1.87 -3.53
N ARG A 53 -10.99 -1.42 -2.89
CA ARG A 53 -12.30 -2.09 -2.89
C ARG A 53 -13.01 -2.04 -4.25
N GLY A 54 -14.07 -2.82 -4.40
CA GLY A 54 -14.94 -2.77 -5.58
C GLY A 54 -15.98 -1.65 -5.50
N SER A 55 -16.69 -1.42 -6.62
CA SER A 55 -17.78 -0.44 -6.66
C SER A 55 -18.83 -0.74 -5.59
N THR A 56 -19.34 0.33 -4.98
CA THR A 56 -20.40 0.35 -3.96
C THR A 56 -20.07 -0.35 -2.63
N GLU A 57 -18.87 -0.92 -2.48
CA GLU A 57 -18.48 -1.51 -1.21
C GLU A 57 -18.25 -0.42 -0.14
N SER A 58 -18.55 -0.76 1.11
CA SER A 58 -18.44 0.15 2.26
C SER A 58 -16.99 0.39 2.69
N GLY A 59 -16.73 1.56 3.30
CA GLY A 59 -15.41 1.89 3.85
C GLY A 59 -14.34 2.01 2.77
N ASN A 60 -13.08 1.70 3.09
CA ASN A 60 -11.96 1.70 2.12
C ASN A 60 -11.39 0.30 1.83
N MET A 61 -11.75 -0.71 2.63
CA MET A 61 -11.42 -2.12 2.42
C MET A 61 -12.55 -2.89 1.75
N GLY A 62 -13.78 -2.35 1.76
CA GLY A 62 -14.96 -3.09 1.31
C GLY A 62 -15.45 -4.11 2.34
N ASN A 63 -16.40 -4.95 1.94
CA ASN A 63 -17.04 -5.94 2.81
C ASN A 63 -16.94 -7.38 2.26
N SER A 64 -16.19 -7.58 1.17
CA SER A 64 -15.99 -8.88 0.53
C SER A 64 -14.51 -9.31 0.49
N VAL A 65 -13.83 -9.09 -0.64
CA VAL A 65 -12.46 -9.58 -0.91
C VAL A 65 -11.45 -8.97 0.04
N GLY A 66 -11.51 -7.65 0.27
CA GLY A 66 -10.52 -6.93 1.08
C GLY A 66 -10.38 -7.48 2.50
N PRO A 67 -11.45 -7.50 3.32
CA PRO A 67 -11.36 -8.03 4.68
C PRO A 67 -11.00 -9.51 4.75
N ALA A 68 -11.50 -10.33 3.81
CA ALA A 68 -11.19 -11.75 3.77
C ALA A 68 -9.70 -12.00 3.46
N LEU A 69 -9.15 -11.29 2.47
CA LEU A 69 -7.75 -11.40 2.09
C LEU A 69 -6.81 -10.85 3.17
N ALA A 70 -7.12 -9.68 3.73
CA ALA A 70 -6.33 -9.09 4.81
C ALA A 70 -6.27 -10.02 6.04
N GLN A 71 -7.40 -10.57 6.47
CA GLN A 71 -7.42 -11.54 7.58
C GLN A 71 -6.64 -12.81 7.24
N LYS A 72 -6.72 -13.30 5.99
CA LYS A 72 -5.93 -14.46 5.58
C LYS A 72 -4.43 -14.18 5.63
N LEU A 73 -3.98 -13.02 5.15
CA LEU A 73 -2.58 -12.59 5.24
C LEU A 73 -2.12 -12.48 6.69
N ILE A 74 -2.91 -11.83 7.54
CA ILE A 74 -2.62 -11.71 8.99
C ILE A 74 -2.49 -13.10 9.63
N SER A 75 -3.42 -14.02 9.35
CA SER A 75 -3.35 -15.39 9.89
C SER A 75 -2.15 -16.19 9.41
N THR A 76 -1.57 -15.82 8.27
CA THR A 76 -0.45 -16.54 7.64
C THR A 76 0.90 -15.96 8.06
N LEU A 77 1.00 -14.63 8.18
CA LEU A 77 2.25 -13.91 8.41
C LEU A 77 2.42 -13.40 9.83
N GLY A 78 1.32 -13.26 10.58
CA GLY A 78 1.29 -12.61 11.89
C GLY A 78 0.85 -11.14 11.79
N ALA A 79 0.03 -10.70 12.76
CA ALA A 79 -0.44 -9.31 12.81
C ALA A 79 0.71 -8.32 13.05
N ASP A 80 1.72 -8.71 13.84
CA ASP A 80 2.93 -7.96 14.13
C ASP A 80 3.81 -7.70 12.90
N LYS A 81 3.58 -8.45 11.81
CA LYS A 81 4.32 -8.38 10.55
C LYS A 81 3.61 -7.64 9.44
N MET A 82 2.37 -7.23 9.66
CA MET A 82 1.49 -6.66 8.64
C MET A 82 1.07 -5.23 8.97
N ALA A 83 0.99 -4.38 7.96
CA ALA A 83 0.22 -3.14 7.96
C ALA A 83 -0.89 -3.28 6.90
N ILE A 84 -2.13 -2.91 7.24
CA ILE A 84 -3.31 -3.01 6.38
C ILE A 84 -3.85 -1.62 6.07
N GLN A 85 -3.92 -1.29 4.79
CA GLN A 85 -4.38 0.02 4.33
C GLN A 85 -5.39 -0.14 3.20
N GLY A 86 -6.55 0.51 3.34
CA GLY A 86 -7.50 0.66 2.24
C GLY A 86 -7.25 1.94 1.46
N VAL A 87 -7.57 1.92 0.16
CA VAL A 87 -7.54 3.10 -0.69
C VAL A 87 -8.87 3.83 -0.57
N THR A 88 -8.83 5.05 -0.05
CA THR A 88 -10.01 5.91 0.05
C THR A 88 -10.26 6.58 -1.30
N TYR A 89 -11.34 6.19 -1.97
CA TYR A 89 -11.80 6.76 -3.23
C TYR A 89 -13.31 6.52 -3.41
N THR A 90 -13.94 7.20 -4.36
CA THR A 90 -15.42 7.23 -4.53
C THR A 90 -16.06 5.85 -4.64
N ALA A 91 -15.45 4.97 -5.42
CA ALA A 91 -15.95 3.64 -5.73
C ALA A 91 -17.43 3.58 -6.15
N SER A 92 -17.93 4.51 -6.96
CA SER A 92 -19.31 4.41 -7.47
C SER A 92 -19.36 3.51 -8.71
N ILE A 93 -20.57 3.20 -9.18
CA ILE A 93 -20.72 2.47 -10.45
C ILE A 93 -20.30 3.39 -11.61
N GLU A 94 -20.68 4.66 -11.55
CA GLU A 94 -20.39 5.68 -12.56
C GLU A 94 -18.88 5.89 -12.71
N SER A 95 -18.12 5.90 -11.61
CA SER A 95 -16.67 6.08 -11.65
C SER A 95 -15.91 4.92 -12.34
N ASN A 96 -16.59 3.84 -12.74
CA ASN A 96 -15.95 2.79 -13.54
C ASN A 96 -15.46 3.30 -14.89
N VAL A 97 -16.16 4.28 -15.48
CA VAL A 97 -15.77 4.84 -16.78
C VAL A 97 -14.42 5.58 -16.72
N GLU A 98 -13.98 5.93 -15.51
CA GLU A 98 -12.74 6.65 -15.25
C GLU A 98 -11.53 5.71 -15.07
N MET A 99 -11.73 4.40 -15.23
CA MET A 99 -10.69 3.37 -15.28
C MET A 99 -9.67 3.47 -14.12
N GLY A 100 -10.16 3.69 -12.90
CA GLY A 100 -9.34 3.71 -11.68
C GLY A 100 -8.61 5.03 -11.38
N SER A 101 -8.78 6.08 -12.20
CA SER A 101 -8.07 7.36 -12.03
C SER A 101 -8.33 8.06 -10.69
N GLY A 102 -9.50 7.87 -10.09
CA GLY A 102 -9.82 8.42 -8.76
C GLY A 102 -9.10 7.73 -7.59
N GLY A 103 -8.61 6.50 -7.77
CA GLY A 103 -7.94 5.73 -6.70
C GLY A 103 -6.45 5.51 -6.96
N GLY A 104 -6.00 5.45 -8.21
CA GLY A 104 -4.62 5.14 -8.58
C GLY A 104 -3.59 6.09 -7.96
N PRO A 105 -3.76 7.42 -8.03
CA PRO A 105 -2.87 8.37 -7.38
C PRO A 105 -2.83 8.20 -5.86
N VAL A 106 -3.97 7.88 -5.23
CA VAL A 106 -4.06 7.64 -3.78
C VAL A 106 -3.31 6.37 -3.41
N MET A 107 -3.46 5.28 -4.17
CA MET A 107 -2.72 4.04 -3.96
C MET A 107 -1.21 4.27 -4.06
N LYS A 108 -0.74 5.01 -5.08
CA LYS A 108 0.66 5.38 -5.19
C LYS A 108 1.13 6.20 -3.98
N GLN A 109 0.38 7.23 -3.59
CA GLN A 109 0.73 8.06 -2.44
C GLN A 109 0.86 7.23 -1.15
N LEU A 110 -0.02 6.26 -0.94
CA LEU A 110 0.04 5.35 0.20
C LEU A 110 1.26 4.44 0.14
N ALA A 111 1.61 3.89 -1.04
CA ALA A 111 2.81 3.10 -1.21
C ALA A 111 4.10 3.92 -0.95
N ASP A 112 4.19 5.12 -1.54
CA ASP A 112 5.30 6.05 -1.31
C ASP A 112 5.43 6.42 0.17
N LYS A 113 4.30 6.69 0.84
CA LYS A 113 4.25 7.00 2.27
C LYS A 113 4.74 5.82 3.11
N ALA A 114 4.29 4.60 2.78
CA ALA A 114 4.72 3.39 3.49
C ALA A 114 6.23 3.15 3.36
N LEU A 115 6.79 3.32 2.15
CA LEU A 115 8.24 3.19 1.90
C LEU A 115 9.04 4.31 2.57
N SER A 116 8.50 5.52 2.62
CA SER A 116 9.16 6.65 3.27
C SER A 116 9.20 6.51 4.80
N ALA A 117 8.13 5.97 5.39
CA ALA A 117 8.04 5.75 6.84
C ALA A 117 8.70 4.44 7.28
N CYS A 118 8.77 3.44 6.40
CA CYS A 118 9.20 2.09 6.70
C CYS A 118 10.02 1.54 5.52
N SER A 119 11.27 1.99 5.36
CA SER A 119 12.10 1.76 4.16
C SER A 119 12.26 0.30 3.71
N ASP A 120 12.20 -0.65 4.66
CA ASP A 120 12.35 -2.07 4.38
C ASP A 120 11.02 -2.81 4.10
N THR A 121 9.87 -2.14 4.21
CA THR A 121 8.56 -2.79 4.07
C THR A 121 8.38 -3.35 2.66
N LYS A 122 7.75 -4.52 2.57
CA LYS A 122 7.36 -5.12 1.29
C LYS A 122 5.97 -4.64 0.91
N ILE A 123 5.87 -3.89 -0.18
CA ILE A 123 4.58 -3.42 -0.70
C ILE A 123 3.87 -4.55 -1.43
N VAL A 124 2.69 -4.91 -0.94
CA VAL A 124 1.76 -5.83 -1.60
C VAL A 124 0.50 -5.06 -1.96
N LEU A 125 0.14 -5.08 -3.24
CA LEU A 125 -1.07 -4.41 -3.73
C LEU A 125 -2.15 -5.43 -4.07
N SER A 126 -3.41 -5.04 -3.89
CA SER A 126 -4.52 -5.83 -4.40
C SER A 126 -5.73 -4.95 -4.69
N GLY A 127 -6.57 -5.44 -5.59
CA GLY A 127 -7.79 -4.75 -5.99
C GLY A 127 -8.88 -5.75 -6.36
N TYR A 128 -10.13 -5.37 -6.10
CA TYR A 128 -11.31 -6.13 -6.51
C TYR A 128 -12.18 -5.33 -7.48
N SER A 129 -12.57 -5.91 -8.61
CA SER A 129 -13.45 -5.26 -9.60
C SER A 129 -12.87 -3.91 -10.03
N GLN A 130 -13.56 -2.79 -9.79
CA GLN A 130 -13.03 -1.45 -10.03
C GLN A 130 -11.68 -1.18 -9.33
N GLY A 131 -11.47 -1.76 -8.15
CA GLY A 131 -10.22 -1.65 -7.43
C GLY A 131 -9.04 -2.30 -8.15
N ALA A 132 -9.27 -3.27 -9.04
CA ALA A 132 -8.20 -3.80 -9.88
C ALA A 132 -7.74 -2.75 -10.91
N MET A 133 -8.68 -2.01 -11.52
CA MET A 133 -8.35 -0.87 -12.38
C MET A 133 -7.58 0.22 -11.62
N VAL A 134 -7.88 0.42 -10.33
CA VAL A 134 -7.09 1.32 -9.47
C VAL A 134 -5.62 0.87 -9.38
N VAL A 135 -5.35 -0.43 -9.24
CA VAL A 135 -3.97 -0.97 -9.24
C VAL A 135 -3.31 -0.76 -10.61
N HIS A 136 -4.02 -1.04 -11.70
CA HIS A 136 -3.53 -0.76 -13.06
C HIS A 136 -3.15 0.72 -13.20
N TYR A 137 -4.02 1.63 -12.80
CA TYR A 137 -3.80 3.07 -12.92
C TYR A 137 -2.62 3.55 -12.06
N ALA A 138 -2.49 3.03 -10.83
CA ALA A 138 -1.39 3.39 -9.93
C ALA A 138 -0.02 3.10 -10.56
N VAL A 139 0.13 1.94 -11.21
CA VAL A 139 1.39 1.53 -11.83
C VAL A 139 1.57 2.13 -13.23
N LYS A 140 0.56 2.03 -14.10
CA LYS A 140 0.63 2.50 -15.50
C LYS A 140 0.75 4.01 -15.62
N THR A 141 -0.04 4.74 -14.84
CA THR A 141 -0.34 6.15 -15.09
C THR A 141 0.15 7.04 -13.96
N SER A 142 -0.06 6.66 -12.71
CA SER A 142 0.45 7.44 -11.56
C SER A 142 1.96 7.26 -11.37
N GLY A 143 2.56 6.21 -11.95
CA GLY A 143 4.00 5.98 -11.94
C GLY A 143 4.52 5.35 -10.65
N LEU A 144 3.72 4.53 -9.98
CA LEU A 144 4.24 3.67 -8.90
C LEU A 144 5.24 2.68 -9.49
N SER A 145 6.47 2.68 -8.96
CA SER A 145 7.55 1.86 -9.52
C SER A 145 7.28 0.36 -9.33
N PRO A 146 7.38 -0.47 -10.39
CA PRO A 146 7.28 -1.92 -10.25
C PRO A 146 8.35 -2.57 -9.37
N ASP A 147 9.48 -1.90 -9.18
CA ASP A 147 10.58 -2.39 -8.34
C ASP A 147 10.24 -2.27 -6.86
N ASP A 148 9.45 -1.26 -6.49
CA ASP A 148 8.96 -1.05 -5.13
C ASP A 148 7.86 -2.05 -4.74
N ILE A 149 7.24 -2.71 -5.72
CA ILE A 149 6.15 -3.66 -5.51
C ILE A 149 6.72 -5.07 -5.36
N THR A 150 6.34 -5.77 -4.29
CA THR A 150 6.71 -7.17 -4.05
C THR A 150 5.76 -8.14 -4.74
N ALA A 151 4.45 -7.91 -4.63
CA ALA A 151 3.43 -8.76 -5.25
C ALA A 151 2.14 -7.98 -5.48
N VAL A 152 1.37 -8.43 -6.48
CA VAL A 152 0.04 -7.93 -6.81
C VAL A 152 -0.92 -9.09 -6.98
N ALA A 153 -2.10 -9.01 -6.33
CA ALA A 153 -3.19 -9.94 -6.53
C ALA A 153 -4.47 -9.20 -6.96
N LEU A 154 -4.98 -9.47 -8.16
CA LEU A 154 -6.18 -8.82 -8.69
C LEU A 154 -7.35 -9.82 -8.74
N TYR A 155 -8.54 -9.36 -8.33
CA TYR A 155 -9.74 -10.17 -8.24
C TYR A 155 -10.86 -9.57 -9.08
N GLY A 156 -11.43 -10.36 -9.98
CA GLY A 156 -12.53 -9.89 -10.83
C GLY A 156 -12.12 -8.68 -11.66
N ASP A 157 -10.91 -8.68 -12.20
CA ASP A 157 -10.31 -7.52 -12.87
C ASP A 157 -10.94 -7.24 -14.24
N PRO A 158 -11.55 -6.06 -14.47
CA PRO A 158 -12.03 -5.66 -15.79
C PRO A 158 -10.93 -5.65 -16.86
N GLU A 159 -9.67 -5.46 -16.48
CA GLU A 159 -8.50 -5.43 -17.35
C GLU A 159 -7.74 -6.78 -17.40
N ASP A 160 -8.36 -7.89 -16.95
CA ASP A 160 -7.75 -9.23 -16.87
C ASP A 160 -7.07 -9.65 -18.18
N GLY A 161 -5.79 -10.01 -18.06
CA GLY A 161 -4.95 -10.40 -19.20
C GLY A 161 -4.25 -9.24 -19.91
N THR A 162 -4.41 -8.01 -19.43
CA THR A 162 -3.55 -6.88 -19.83
C THR A 162 -2.39 -6.70 -18.85
N SER A 163 -1.31 -6.03 -19.27
CA SER A 163 -0.20 -5.78 -18.34
C SER A 163 -0.58 -4.77 -17.26
N VAL A 164 -0.07 -4.92 -16.03
CA VAL A 164 -0.15 -3.90 -14.97
C VAL A 164 1.07 -2.97 -15.13
N GLY A 165 1.08 -2.17 -16.20
CA GLY A 165 2.23 -1.35 -16.56
C GLY A 165 3.44 -2.21 -16.93
N SER A 166 4.61 -1.90 -16.36
CA SER A 166 5.84 -2.67 -16.50
C SER A 166 6.04 -3.71 -15.38
N LEU A 167 5.00 -4.00 -14.57
CA LEU A 167 5.08 -5.03 -13.55
C LEU A 167 5.34 -6.41 -14.17
N PRO A 168 6.40 -7.13 -13.74
CA PRO A 168 6.66 -8.48 -14.21
C PRO A 168 5.51 -9.43 -13.87
N SER A 169 5.14 -10.32 -14.81
CA SER A 169 4.10 -11.33 -14.59
C SER A 169 4.41 -12.27 -13.42
N SER A 170 5.69 -12.43 -13.04
CA SER A 170 6.10 -13.20 -11.86
C SER A 170 5.65 -12.57 -10.53
N LYS A 171 5.34 -11.26 -10.53
CA LYS A 171 4.80 -10.54 -9.36
C LYS A 171 3.28 -10.40 -9.41
N LEU A 172 2.62 -10.78 -10.51
CA LEU A 172 1.19 -10.59 -10.73
C LEU A 172 0.44 -11.91 -10.64
N LYS A 173 -0.66 -11.90 -9.89
CA LYS A 173 -1.64 -12.98 -9.90
C LYS A 173 -3.05 -12.44 -10.09
N GLU A 174 -3.71 -12.89 -11.15
CA GLU A 174 -5.11 -12.53 -11.45
C GLU A 174 -6.04 -13.71 -11.14
N PHE A 175 -7.20 -13.40 -10.54
CA PHE A 175 -8.26 -14.32 -10.21
C PHE A 175 -9.57 -13.87 -10.85
N CYS A 176 -10.03 -14.63 -11.85
CA CYS A 176 -11.26 -14.35 -12.57
C CYS A 176 -12.20 -15.56 -12.56
N GLY A 177 -13.45 -15.30 -12.17
CA GLY A 177 -14.51 -16.30 -12.12
C GLY A 177 -15.22 -16.46 -13.46
N LYS A 178 -15.97 -17.55 -13.62
CA LYS A 178 -16.68 -17.91 -14.87
C LYS A 178 -17.75 -16.89 -15.32
N HIS A 179 -18.17 -15.99 -14.43
CA HIS A 179 -19.18 -14.95 -14.67
C HIS A 179 -18.79 -13.59 -14.07
N SER A 180 -17.49 -13.34 -13.89
CA SER A 180 -17.01 -12.05 -13.39
C SER A 180 -16.90 -11.02 -14.52
N VAL A 181 -16.68 -9.75 -14.14
CA VAL A 181 -16.48 -8.62 -15.05
C VAL A 181 -15.18 -8.70 -15.88
N CYS A 182 -14.45 -9.82 -15.81
CA CYS A 182 -13.14 -9.96 -16.43
C CYS A 182 -13.24 -10.03 -17.94
N MET A 183 -12.50 -9.16 -18.62
CA MET A 183 -12.50 -9.07 -20.07
C MET A 183 -11.30 -9.76 -20.69
N ARG A 184 -11.15 -11.08 -20.46
CA ARG A 184 -10.11 -11.86 -21.18
C ARG A 184 -10.31 -11.72 -22.68
N ASN A 185 -9.33 -11.14 -23.36
CA ASN A 185 -9.29 -11.00 -24.81
C ASN A 185 -10.38 -10.10 -25.45
N CYS A 186 -10.90 -9.09 -24.75
CA CYS A 186 -11.61 -8.00 -25.43
C CYS A 186 -10.61 -6.97 -25.99
N THR A 187 -9.73 -7.38 -26.90
CA THR A 187 -9.12 -6.40 -27.82
C THR A 187 -10.24 -5.90 -28.73
N PHE A 188 -10.72 -4.68 -28.50
CA PHE A 188 -11.41 -3.91 -29.53
C PHE A 188 -10.41 -3.71 -30.67
N ARG A 189 -10.41 -4.62 -31.65
CA ARG A 189 -9.83 -4.37 -32.97
C ARG A 189 -10.78 -3.49 -33.77
#